data_AF-A0A4Q2ZDR3-F1
#
_entry.id   AF-A0A4Q2ZDR3-F1
#
_cell.length_a   1.000
_cell.length_b   1.000
_cell.length_c   1.000
_cell.angle_alpha   90.00
_cell.angle_beta   90.00
_cell.angle_gamma   90.00
#
_symmetry.space_group_name_H-M   'P 1'
#
loop_
_entity.id
_entity.type
_entity.pdbx_description
1 polymer ?
#
loop_
_entity_poly.entity_id
_entity_poly.type
_entity_poly.pdbx_seq_one_letter_code
_entity_poly.pdbx_strand_id
1 'polypeptide(L)'
;MKLFARINPETQKKEALRWKKQRQRGWLRYVIMTGGLWGLFMLVGTTLSELFAGSYEEVLADLPDNLIRWTIFGFLFGNFMWIGEQSRLRKYLARPGDTETP
;
A
#
# COMPACT_ATOMS: atom_id res chain seq x y z
N MET A 1 6.43 -29.54 -1.29
CA MET A 1 7.16 -28.26 -1.37
C MET A 1 6.65 -27.28 -0.32
N LYS A 2 7.40 -27.06 0.78
CA LYS A 2 7.10 -26.05 1.79
C LYS A 2 7.80 -24.74 1.39
N LEU A 3 7.16 -23.95 0.52
CA LEU A 3 7.67 -22.67 0.02
C LEU A 3 7.37 -21.47 0.95
N PHE A 4 6.80 -21.73 2.13
CA PHE A 4 6.74 -20.73 3.18
C PHE A 4 8.12 -20.65 3.82
N ALA A 5 9.00 -19.84 3.22
CA ALA A 5 10.16 -19.29 3.88
C ALA A 5 9.75 -18.95 5.32
N ARG A 6 10.42 -19.58 6.29
CA ARG A 6 10.39 -19.20 7.70
C ARG A 6 10.57 -17.69 7.69
N ILE A 7 9.49 -16.94 7.88
CA ILE A 7 9.56 -15.49 7.94
C ILE A 7 10.45 -15.22 9.14
N ASN A 8 11.65 -14.71 8.90
CA ASN A 8 12.67 -14.56 9.93
C ASN A 8 12.05 -13.72 11.08
N PRO A 9 12.03 -14.23 12.32
CA PRO A 9 11.38 -13.56 13.44
C PRO A 9 11.96 -12.15 13.67
N GLU A 10 13.23 -11.91 13.33
CA GLU A 10 13.84 -10.58 13.41
C GLU A 10 13.25 -9.59 12.40
N THR A 11 12.98 -10.02 11.16
CA THR A 11 12.32 -9.18 10.16
C THR A 11 10.90 -8.81 10.59
N GLN A 12 10.16 -9.74 11.21
CA GLN A 12 8.80 -9.46 11.71
C GLN A 12 8.79 -8.52 12.91
N LYS A 13 9.74 -8.66 13.85
CA LYS A 13 9.89 -7.70 14.96
C LYS A 13 10.19 -6.29 14.44
N LYS A 14 11.08 -6.16 13.44
CA LYS A 14 11.38 -4.87 12.79
C LYS A 14 10.18 -4.29 12.04
N GLU A 15 9.38 -5.13 11.38
CA GLU A 15 8.12 -4.72 10.74
C GLU A 15 7.07 -4.29 11.77
N ALA A 16 6.93 -5.00 12.89
CA ALA A 16 6.01 -4.63 13.96
C ALA A 16 6.39 -3.29 14.63
N LEU A 17 7.68 -3.05 14.86
CA LEU A 17 8.20 -1.76 15.35
C LEU A 17 7.98 -0.63 14.34
N ARG A 18 8.25 -0.88 13.05
CA ARG A 18 7.96 0.09 11.97
C ARG A 18 6.47 0.41 11.91
N TRP A 19 5.62 -0.60 11.99
CA TRP A 19 4.16 -0.43 12.02
C TRP A 19 3.69 0.36 13.23
N LYS A 20 4.24 0.10 14.43
CA LYS A 20 3.91 0.87 15.63
C LYS A 20 4.27 2.35 15.45
N LYS A 21 5.43 2.64 14.87
CA LYS A 21 5.88 4.00 14.52
C LYS A 21 5.03 4.63 13.40
N GLN A 22 4.56 3.85 12.44
CA GLN A 22 3.65 4.29 11.38
C GLN A 22 2.23 4.56 11.91
N ARG A 23 1.74 3.74 12.84
CA ARG A 23 0.45 3.93 13.50
C ARG A 23 0.41 5.24 14.29
N GLN A 24 1.53 5.61 14.92
CA GLN A 24 1.67 6.93 15.56
C GLN A 24 1.61 8.10 14.57
N ARG A 25 2.01 7.91 13.30
CA ARG A 25 1.88 8.95 12.27
C ARG A 25 0.45 9.13 11.76
N GLY A 26 -0.45 8.22 12.08
CA GLY A 26 -1.88 8.29 11.77
C GLY A 26 -2.26 7.55 10.48
N TRP A 27 -3.40 6.85 10.53
CA TRP A 27 -3.97 6.07 9.43
C TRP A 27 -4.09 6.89 8.14
N LEU A 28 -4.64 8.11 8.23
CA LEU A 28 -4.89 8.94 7.06
C LEU A 28 -3.60 9.29 6.30
N ARG A 29 -2.50 9.57 7.02
CA ARG A 29 -1.20 9.84 6.39
C ARG A 29 -0.65 8.62 5.68
N TYR A 30 -0.80 7.42 6.25
CA TYR A 30 -0.39 6.19 5.59
C TYR A 30 -1.19 5.96 4.31
N VAL A 31 -2.53 6.10 4.36
CA VAL A 31 -3.39 5.90 3.20
C VAL A 31 -3.06 6.90 2.10
N ILE A 32 -2.84 8.18 2.43
CA ILE A 32 -2.46 9.20 1.45
C ILE A 32 -1.07 8.93 0.88
N MET A 33 -0.07 8.58 1.69
CA MET A 33 1.29 8.32 1.18
C MET A 33 1.36 7.06 0.32
N THR A 34 0.87 5.93 0.84
CA THR A 34 0.94 4.63 0.15
C THR A 34 -0.03 4.59 -1.02
N GLY A 35 -1.27 5.02 -0.79
CA GLY A 35 -2.32 5.05 -1.79
C GLY A 35 -2.10 6.12 -2.85
N GLY A 36 -1.68 7.33 -2.45
CA GLY A 36 -1.39 8.43 -3.37
C GLY A 36 -0.17 8.17 -4.25
N LEU A 37 0.91 7.58 -3.71
CA LEU A 37 2.07 7.20 -4.54
C LEU A 37 1.70 6.14 -5.58
N TRP A 38 0.88 5.16 -5.19
CA TRP A 38 0.37 4.15 -6.11
C TRP A 38 -0.57 4.74 -7.16
N GLY A 39 -1.51 5.60 -6.75
CA GLY A 39 -2.42 6.29 -7.68
C GLY A 39 -1.68 7.17 -8.68
N LEU A 40 -0.64 7.89 -8.23
CA LEU A 40 0.22 8.69 -9.10
C LEU A 40 0.98 7.82 -10.11
N PHE A 41 1.53 6.69 -9.67
CA PHE A 41 2.22 5.74 -10.55
C PHE A 41 1.27 5.21 -11.63
N MET A 42 0.04 4.83 -11.26
CA MET A 42 -0.97 4.35 -12.20
C MET A 42 -1.40 5.44 -13.17
N LEU A 43 -1.61 6.67 -12.70
CA LEU A 43 -1.94 7.81 -13.55
C LEU A 43 -0.86 8.04 -14.61
N VAL A 44 0.41 8.11 -14.20
CA VAL A 44 1.53 8.28 -15.15
C VAL A 44 1.59 7.12 -16.13
N GLY A 45 1.40 5.88 -15.65
CA GLY A 45 1.39 4.69 -16.49
C GLY A 45 0.29 4.69 -17.54
N THR A 46 -0.95 5.03 -17.16
CA THR A 46 -2.07 5.12 -18.10
C THR A 46 -1.88 6.27 -19.08
N THR A 47 -1.50 7.44 -18.59
CA THR A 47 -1.28 8.61 -19.45
C THR A 47 -0.16 8.35 -20.46
N LEU A 48 0.94 7.71 -20.07
CA LEU A 48 1.98 7.31 -21.02
C LEU A 48 1.46 6.31 -22.04
N SER A 49 0.71 5.29 -21.60
CA SER A 49 0.13 4.28 -22.50
C SER A 49 -0.82 4.90 -23.52
N GLU A 50 -1.66 5.85 -23.10
CA GLU A 50 -2.60 6.57 -23.97
C GLU A 50 -1.85 7.48 -24.94
N LEU A 51 -0.75 8.11 -24.51
CA LEU A 51 0.09 8.94 -25.37
C LEU A 51 0.77 8.13 -26.50
N PHE A 52 1.04 6.85 -26.26
CA PHE A 52 1.54 5.93 -27.30
C PHE A 52 0.45 5.40 -28.23
N ALA A 53 -0.82 5.47 -27.83
CA ALA A 53 -1.94 4.85 -28.54
C ALA A 53 -2.86 5.85 -29.27
N GLY A 54 -2.93 7.10 -28.81
CA GLY A 54 -3.87 8.11 -29.28
C GLY A 54 -3.22 9.47 -29.56
N SER A 55 -4.07 10.46 -29.83
CA SER A 55 -3.63 11.84 -30.05
C SER A 55 -3.40 12.58 -28.73
N TYR A 56 -2.45 13.51 -28.71
CA TYR A 56 -2.13 14.30 -27.51
C TYR A 56 -3.35 15.07 -26.95
N GLU A 57 -4.23 15.57 -27.82
CA GLU A 57 -5.42 16.33 -27.42
C GLU A 57 -6.46 15.46 -26.69
N GLU A 58 -6.66 14.21 -27.13
CA GLU A 58 -7.54 13.26 -26.45
C GLU A 58 -7.02 12.90 -25.05
N VAL A 59 -5.71 12.65 -24.93
CA VAL A 59 -5.09 12.33 -23.62
C VAL A 59 -5.25 13.48 -22.63
N LEU A 60 -5.14 14.73 -23.11
CA LEU A 60 -5.33 15.91 -22.27
C LEU A 60 -6.78 16.10 -21.83
N ALA A 61 -7.74 15.78 -22.71
CA ALA A 61 -9.15 15.82 -22.40
C ALA A 61 -9.54 14.79 -21.32
N ASP A 62 -8.93 13.60 -21.35
CA ASP A 62 -9.21 12.50 -20.42
C ASP A 62 -8.39 12.57 -19.12
N LEU A 63 -7.36 13.42 -19.06
CA LEU A 63 -6.48 13.57 -17.90
C LEU A 63 -7.22 13.87 -16.57
N PRO A 64 -8.23 14.76 -16.51
CA PRO A 64 -8.97 15.03 -15.27
C PRO A 64 -9.75 13.80 -14.77
N ASP A 65 -10.38 13.05 -15.67
CA ASP A 65 -11.13 11.85 -15.34
C ASP A 65 -10.22 10.74 -14.84
N ASN A 66 -9.08 10.56 -15.51
CA ASN A 66 -8.03 9.63 -15.09
C ASN A 66 -7.44 10.02 -13.72
N LEU A 67 -7.22 11.32 -13.47
CA LEU A 67 -6.75 11.82 -12.17
C LEU A 67 -7.74 11.49 -11.04
N ILE A 68 -9.02 11.76 -11.24
CA ILE A 68 -10.07 11.46 -10.24
C ILE A 68 -10.15 9.94 -10.01
N ARG A 69 -10.22 9.16 -11.09
CA ARG A 69 -10.30 7.70 -11.03
C ARG A 69 -9.14 7.11 -10.22
N TRP A 70 -7.89 7.48 -10.55
CA TRP A 70 -6.72 6.94 -9.88
C TRP A 70 -6.51 7.47 -8.47
N THR A 71 -7.01 8.67 -8.16
CA THR A 71 -7.05 9.19 -6.78
C THR A 71 -7.98 8.35 -5.91
N ILE A 72 -9.18 8.01 -6.40
CA ILE A 72 -10.14 7.16 -5.68
C ILE A 72 -9.56 5.76 -5.48
N PHE A 73 -9.04 5.14 -6.55
CA PHE A 73 -8.41 3.82 -6.45
C PHE A 73 -7.19 3.82 -5.54
N GLY A 74 -6.36 4.87 -5.58
CA GLY A 74 -5.24 5.06 -4.66
C GLY A 74 -5.69 5.09 -3.20
N PHE A 75 -6.75 5.84 -2.89
CA PHE A 75 -7.30 5.89 -1.53
C PHE A 75 -7.85 4.52 -1.06
N LEU A 76 -8.55 3.81 -1.94
CA LEU A 76 -9.03 2.45 -1.65
C LEU A 76 -7.86 1.49 -1.43
N PHE A 77 -6.85 1.53 -2.29
CA PHE A 77 -5.64 0.71 -2.18
C PHE A 77 -4.90 0.96 -0.87
N GLY A 78 -4.68 2.22 -0.51
CA GLY A 78 -4.06 2.59 0.77
C GLY A 78 -4.84 2.05 1.97
N ASN A 79 -6.17 2.06 1.90
CA ASN A 79 -7.04 1.46 2.91
C ASN A 79 -6.91 -0.06 2.99
N PHE A 80 -6.93 -0.75 1.84
CA PHE A 80 -6.75 -2.20 1.78
C PHE A 80 -5.40 -2.63 2.35
N MET A 81 -4.33 -1.92 1.99
CA MET A 81 -2.99 -2.16 2.52
C MET A 81 -2.95 -1.98 4.04
N TRP A 82 -3.58 -0.92 4.55
CA TRP A 82 -3.66 -0.69 5.99
C TRP A 82 -4.39 -1.83 6.73
N ILE A 83 -5.55 -2.26 6.23
CA ILE A 83 -6.34 -3.35 6.83
C ILE A 83 -5.59 -4.68 6.77
N GLY A 84 -4.93 -4.97 5.65
CA GLY A 84 -4.10 -6.15 5.46
C GLY A 84 -2.95 -6.20 6.47
N GLU A 85 -2.30 -5.06 6.68
CA GLU A 85 -1.18 -4.95 7.62
C GLU A 85 -1.63 -5.06 9.07
N GLN A 86 -2.76 -4.45 9.46
CA GLN A 86 -3.41 -4.71 10.76
C GLN A 86 -3.71 -6.20 10.98
N SER A 87 -4.25 -6.87 9.95
CA SER A 87 -4.61 -8.29 10.03
C SER A 87 -3.38 -9.19 10.17
N ARG A 88 -2.27 -8.88 9.49
CA ARG A 88 -0.99 -9.59 9.63
C ARG A 88 -0.39 -9.42 11.02
N LEU A 89 -0.37 -8.20 11.55
CA LEU A 89 0.11 -7.94 12.92
C LEU A 89 -0.76 -8.60 13.99
N ARG A 90 -2.09 -8.58 13.83
CA ARG A 90 -2.99 -9.23 14.79
C ARG A 90 -2.76 -10.74 14.84
N LYS A 91 -2.51 -11.38 13.68
CA LYS A 91 -2.10 -12.79 13.60
C LYS A 91 -0.73 -13.06 14.22
N TYR A 92 0.21 -12.11 14.11
CA TYR A 92 1.54 -12.23 14.73
C TYR A 92 1.46 -12.16 16.26
N LEU A 93 0.76 -11.16 16.81
CA LEU A 93 0.60 -10.98 18.26
C LEU A 93 -0.29 -12.05 18.91
N ALA A 94 -1.21 -12.64 18.16
CA ALA A 94 -2.07 -13.72 18.64
C ALA A 94 -1.39 -15.11 18.60
N ARG A 95 -0.15 -15.23 18.10
CA ARG A 95 0.60 -16.50 18.20
C ARG A 95 1.14 -16.64 19.63
N PRO A 96 0.65 -17.62 20.41
CA PRO A 96 1.21 -17.91 21.72
C PRO A 96 2.58 -18.57 21.49
N GLY A 97 3.66 -17.84 21.77
CA GLY A 97 5.01 -18.37 21.59
C GLY A 97 6.15 -17.35 21.67
N ASP A 98 5.86 -16.05 21.52
CA ASP A 98 6.89 -14.99 21.57
C ASP A 98 6.83 -14.14 22.86
N THR A 99 6.02 -14.53 23.86
CA THR A 99 5.91 -13.87 25.18
C THR A 99 6.77 -14.51 26.28
N GLU A 100 7.66 -15.44 25.92
CA GLU A 100 8.76 -15.93 26.76
C GLU A 100 10.04 -15.53 26.01
N THR A 101 10.99 -14.71 26.47
CA THR A 101 11.50 -14.31 27.79
C THR A 101 12.48 -13.11 27.55
N PRO A 102 13.25 -12.68 28.57
CA PRO A 102 13.18 -11.43 29.35
C PRO A 102 13.71 -10.16 28.67
#